data_AF-A0AAU1ANC5-F1
#
_entry.id   AF-A0AAU1ANC5-F1
#
_cell.length_a   1.000
_cell.length_b   1.000
_cell.length_c   1.000
_cell.angle_alpha   90.00
_cell.angle_beta   90.00
_cell.angle_gamma   90.00
#
_symmetry.space_group_name_H-M   'P 1'
#
loop_
_entity.id
_entity.type
_entity.pdbx_description
1 polymer ?
#
loop_
_entity_poly.entity_id
_entity_poly.type
_entity_poly.pdbx_seq_one_letter_code
_entity_poly.pdbx_strand_id
1 'polypeptide(L)'
;MARTVQIRTYTVRAGLLDEWVDRWQQLVVPLRRDLGFEIHGSWKDRERNQHVWVISHDGPESFEEANAAYWASERRKTLGLDPDDYLVGEETREVEQTL
;
A
#
# COMPACT_ATOMS: atom_id res chain seq x y z
N MET A 1 4.73 -15.82 -12.93
CA MET A 1 3.86 -16.47 -11.94
C MET A 1 2.42 -15.98 -12.17
N ALA A 2 1.41 -16.50 -11.47
CA ALA A 2 0.08 -15.89 -11.54
C ALA A 2 0.11 -14.53 -10.84
N ARG A 3 -0.57 -13.54 -11.41
CA ARG A 3 -0.74 -12.19 -10.84
C ARG A 3 -1.36 -12.29 -9.44
N THR A 4 -0.66 -11.81 -8.43
CA THR A 4 -1.20 -11.71 -7.06
C THR A 4 -1.84 -10.34 -6.87
N VAL A 5 -3.06 -10.31 -6.34
CA VAL A 5 -3.79 -9.08 -5.98
C VAL A 5 -4.04 -9.07 -4.47
N GLN A 6 -3.76 -7.94 -3.83
CA GLN A 6 -4.03 -7.73 -2.42
C GLN A 6 -4.95 -6.52 -2.21
N ILE A 7 -5.88 -6.67 -1.27
CA ILE A 7 -6.59 -5.54 -0.65
C ILE A 7 -5.94 -5.27 0.70
N ARG A 8 -5.61 -4.01 0.95
CA ARG A 8 -5.05 -3.55 2.21
C ARG A 8 -5.95 -2.54 2.86
N THR A 9 -6.25 -2.77 4.13
CA THR A 9 -7.06 -1.89 4.97
C THR A 9 -6.21 -1.40 6.12
N TYR A 10 -5.98 -0.09 6.17
CA TYR A 10 -5.19 0.56 7.20
C TYR A 10 -6.11 1.37 8.10
N THR A 11 -6.17 1.03 9.38
CA THR A 11 -6.84 1.85 10.39
C THR A 11 -5.89 2.96 10.81
N VAL A 12 -6.26 4.19 10.51
CA VAL A 12 -5.42 5.37 10.75
C VAL A 12 -5.75 5.93 12.14
N ARG A 13 -4.80 6.64 12.75
CA ARG A 13 -4.99 7.42 13.97
C ARG A 13 -6.02 8.53 13.72
N ALA A 14 -6.83 8.82 14.73
CA ALA A 14 -7.87 9.84 14.64
C ALA A 14 -7.29 11.20 14.21
N GLY A 15 -7.94 11.86 13.24
CA GLY A 15 -7.53 13.17 12.72
C GLY A 15 -6.40 13.14 11.67
N LEU A 16 -5.74 12.00 11.46
CA LEU A 16 -4.59 11.91 10.52
C LEU A 16 -4.94 11.26 9.17
N LEU A 17 -6.19 10.87 8.93
CA LEU A 17 -6.58 10.15 7.71
C LEU A 17 -6.27 10.91 6.41
N ASP A 18 -6.57 12.21 6.38
CA ASP A 18 -6.34 13.01 5.17
C ASP A 18 -4.83 13.20 4.93
N GLU A 19 -4.05 13.55 5.96
CA GLU A 19 -2.59 13.69 5.86
C GLU A 19 -1.91 12.38 5.45
N TRP A 20 -2.33 11.26 6.05
CA TRP A 20 -1.83 9.93 5.72
C TRP A 20 -2.02 9.61 4.24
N VAL A 21 -3.25 9.79 3.73
CA VAL A 21 -3.56 9.49 2.33
C VAL A 21 -2.81 10.39 1.37
N ASP A 22 -2.68 11.68 1.67
CA ASP A 22 -1.93 12.63 0.84
C ASP A 22 -0.45 12.24 0.76
N ARG A 23 0.18 11.93 1.90
CA ARG A 23 1.57 11.47 1.95
C ARG A 23 1.75 10.12 1.26
N TRP A 24 0.84 9.18 1.46
CA TRP A 24 0.87 7.88 0.78
C TRP A 24 0.80 8.05 -0.75
N GLN A 25 -0.08 8.92 -1.26
CA GLN A 25 -0.20 9.19 -2.70
C GLN A 25 1.08 9.83 -3.27
N GLN A 26 1.70 10.75 -2.54
CA GLN A 26 2.89 11.47 -3.01
C GLN A 26 4.17 10.64 -2.92
N LEU A 27 4.28 9.77 -1.92
CA LEU A 27 5.53 9.12 -1.57
C LEU A 27 5.52 7.61 -1.87
N VAL A 28 4.47 6.91 -1.46
CA VAL A 28 4.41 5.43 -1.55
C VAL A 28 4.01 4.99 -2.95
N VAL A 29 3.00 5.62 -3.54
CA VAL A 29 2.47 5.23 -4.86
C VAL A 29 3.53 5.30 -5.97
N PRO A 30 4.32 6.39 -6.12
CA PRO A 30 5.34 6.44 -7.16
C PRO A 30 6.40 5.35 -6.99
N LEU A 31 6.87 5.13 -5.76
CA LEU A 31 7.87 4.09 -5.48
C LEU A 31 7.34 2.68 -5.79
N ARG A 32 6.09 2.39 -5.43
CA ARG A 32 5.45 1.10 -5.77
C ARG A 32 5.37 0.91 -7.28
N ARG A 33 4.96 1.94 -8.03
CA ARG A 33 4.90 1.88 -9.50
C ARG A 33 6.27 1.70 -10.14
N ASP A 34 7.29 2.39 -9.65
CA ASP A 34 8.67 2.27 -10.13
C ASP A 34 9.23 0.85 -9.94
N LEU A 35 8.73 0.12 -8.94
CA LEU A 35 9.07 -1.28 -8.66
C LEU A 35 8.10 -2.28 -9.33
N GLY A 36 7.32 -1.85 -10.32
CA GLY A 36 6.46 -2.74 -11.10
C GLY A 36 5.16 -3.17 -10.42
N PHE A 37 4.74 -2.50 -9.34
CA PHE A 37 3.41 -2.72 -8.77
C PHE A 37 2.35 -1.89 -9.50
N GLU A 38 1.16 -2.47 -9.62
CA GLU A 38 -0.03 -1.77 -10.10
C GLU A 38 -0.94 -1.41 -8.92
N ILE A 39 -1.37 -0.15 -8.86
CA ILE A 39 -2.32 0.34 -7.85
C ILE A 39 -3.67 0.55 -8.54
N HIS A 40 -4.64 -0.27 -8.18
CA HIS A 40 -5.98 -0.31 -8.79
C HIS A 40 -6.88 0.83 -8.32
N GLY A 41 -6.67 1.27 -7.08
CA GLY A 41 -7.49 2.31 -6.47
C GLY A 41 -7.25 2.41 -4.97
N SER A 42 -7.75 3.49 -4.39
CA SER A 42 -7.70 3.76 -2.96
C SER A 42 -8.90 4.57 -2.50
N TRP A 43 -9.41 4.32 -1.30
CA TRP A 43 -10.59 4.93 -0.73
C TRP A 43 -10.38 5.28 0.75
N LYS A 44 -11.00 6.37 1.19
CA LYS A 44 -11.11 6.77 2.60
C LYS A 44 -12.47 6.34 3.15
N ASP A 45 -12.48 5.43 4.11
CA ASP A 45 -13.66 5.19 4.96
C ASP A 45 -13.56 6.12 6.17
N ARG A 46 -14.33 7.23 6.12
CA ARG A 46 -14.35 8.22 7.21
C ARG A 46 -15.11 7.74 8.43
N GLU A 47 -16.03 6.80 8.28
CA GLU A 47 -16.80 6.24 9.40
C GLU A 47 -15.89 5.39 10.30
N ARG A 48 -15.03 4.56 9.69
CA ARG A 48 -14.10 3.67 10.39
C ARG A 48 -12.69 4.25 10.57
N ASN A 49 -12.45 5.45 10.03
CA ASN A 49 -11.14 6.08 9.95
C ASN A 49 -10.09 5.18 9.27
N GLN A 50 -10.48 4.56 8.14
CA GLN A 50 -9.67 3.59 7.41
C GLN A 50 -9.27 4.11 6.02
N HIS A 51 -8.10 3.70 5.58
CA HIS A 51 -7.63 3.82 4.20
C HIS A 51 -7.58 2.43 3.56
N VAL A 52 -8.40 2.20 2.54
CA VAL A 52 -8.50 0.93 1.82
C VAL A 52 -7.89 1.10 0.44
N TRP A 53 -7.03 0.19 0.00
CA TRP A 53 -6.44 0.25 -1.34
C TRP A 53 -6.11 -1.13 -1.89
N VAL A 54 -5.98 -1.21 -3.21
CA VAL A 54 -5.77 -2.46 -3.93
C VAL A 54 -4.50 -2.39 -4.76
N ILE A 55 -3.67 -3.42 -4.64
CA ILE A 55 -2.36 -3.52 -5.28
C ILE A 55 -2.17 -4.90 -5.89
N SER A 56 -1.52 -4.95 -7.05
CA SER A 56 -1.08 -6.20 -7.65
C SER A 56 0.35 -6.11 -8.15
N HIS A 57 0.93 -7.28 -8.41
CA HIS A 57 2.22 -7.41 -9.06
C HIS A 57 2.13 -8.54 -10.10
N ASP A 58 2.63 -8.26 -11.31
CA ASP A 58 2.60 -9.16 -12.47
C ASP A 58 4.00 -9.33 -13.08
N GLY A 59 5.04 -9.15 -12.26
CA GLY A 59 6.43 -9.32 -12.64
C GLY A 59 6.87 -10.78 -12.68
N PRO A 60 8.13 -11.03 -13.11
CA PRO A 60 8.71 -12.37 -13.08
C PRO A 60 8.90 -12.89 -11.65
N GLU A 61 9.13 -12.00 -10.68
CA GLU A 61 9.18 -12.30 -9.25
C GLU A 61 7.79 -12.48 -8.61
N SER A 62 7.75 -13.14 -7.46
CA SER A 62 6.56 -13.22 -6.63
C SER A 62 6.24 -11.86 -5.98
N PHE A 63 4.97 -11.67 -5.58
CA PHE A 63 4.57 -10.48 -4.85
C PHE A 63 5.39 -10.29 -3.55
N GLU A 64 5.70 -11.38 -2.86
CA GLU A 64 6.49 -11.36 -1.63
C GLU A 64 7.91 -10.82 -1.88
N GLU A 65 8.59 -11.32 -2.93
CA GLU A 65 9.92 -10.86 -3.32
C GLU A 65 9.92 -9.39 -3.73
N ALA A 66 8.96 -8.97 -4.58
CA ALA A 66 8.81 -7.57 -4.96
C ALA A 66 8.52 -6.68 -3.73
N ASN A 67 7.73 -7.16 -2.78
CA ASN A 67 7.37 -6.42 -1.58
C ASN A 67 8.56 -6.31 -0.61
N ALA A 68 9.38 -7.37 -0.50
CA ALA A 68 10.64 -7.34 0.22
C ALA A 68 11.63 -6.35 -0.42
N ALA A 69 11.74 -6.34 -1.75
CA ALA A 69 12.57 -5.37 -2.48
C ALA A 69 12.11 -3.92 -2.24
N TYR A 70 10.80 -3.67 -2.20
CA TYR A 70 10.25 -2.37 -1.82
C TYR A 70 10.74 -1.93 -0.43
N TRP A 71 10.61 -2.79 0.58
CA TRP A 71 11.05 -2.47 1.95
C TRP A 71 12.57 -2.33 2.08
N ALA A 72 13.33 -3.10 1.30
CA ALA A 72 14.79 -3.05 1.29
C ALA A 72 15.35 -1.83 0.54
N SER A 73 14.56 -1.19 -0.33
CA SER A 73 15.03 -0.09 -1.17
C SER A 73 15.46 1.14 -0.36
N GLU A 74 16.59 1.75 -0.75
CA GLU A 74 17.08 2.98 -0.10
C GLU A 74 16.04 4.10 -0.18
N ARG A 75 15.33 4.21 -1.32
CA ARG A 75 14.26 5.19 -1.50
C ARG A 75 13.12 4.99 -0.49
N ARG A 76 12.79 3.75 -0.09
CA ARG A 76 11.81 3.49 0.98
C ARG A 76 12.34 3.91 2.35
N LYS A 77 13.61 3.65 2.64
CA LYS A 77 14.26 4.01 3.91
C LYS A 77 14.37 5.52 4.07
N THR A 78 14.60 6.25 2.98
CA THR A 78 14.69 7.72 2.97
C THR A 78 13.36 8.42 2.67
N LEU A 79 12.25 7.68 2.57
CA LEU A 79 10.96 8.21 2.15
C LEU A 79 10.36 9.21 3.17
N GLY A 80 10.83 9.17 4.43
CA GLY A 80 10.35 10.05 5.50
C GLY A 80 8.90 9.79 5.92
N LEU A 81 8.37 8.60 5.62
CA LEU A 81 7.03 8.16 5.99
C LEU A 81 7.13 6.84 6.75
N ASP A 82 7.02 6.93 8.07
CA ASP A 82 6.86 5.76 8.93
C ASP A 82 5.36 5.46 9.11
N PRO A 83 4.87 4.27 8.72
CA PRO A 83 3.48 3.90 8.95
C PRO A 83 3.10 3.89 10.43
N ASP A 84 4.02 3.62 11.36
CA ASP A 84 3.71 3.54 12.79
C ASP A 84 3.30 4.90 13.40
N ASP A 85 3.73 6.00 12.78
CA ASP A 85 3.29 7.35 13.16
C ASP A 85 1.77 7.54 12.90
N TYR A 86 1.25 6.87 11.87
CA TYR A 86 -0.11 7.07 11.36
C TYR A 86 -1.06 5.92 11.66
N LEU A 87 -0.60 4.67 11.61
CA LEU A 87 -1.45 3.49 11.58
C LEU A 87 -1.59 2.89 12.99
N VAL A 88 -2.80 2.47 13.31
CA VAL A 88 -3.12 1.74 14.56
C VAL A 88 -3.63 0.32 14.29
N GLY A 89 -3.75 -0.06 13.01
CA GLY A 89 -4.09 -1.41 12.59
C GLY A 89 -3.89 -1.60 11.09
N GLU A 90 -3.48 -2.80 10.70
CA GLU A 90 -3.29 -3.19 9.31
C GLU A 90 -3.92 -4.57 9.08
N GLU A 91 -4.71 -4.68 8.03
CA GLU A 91 -5.22 -5.94 7.50
C GLU A 91 -4.85 -6.04 6.02
N THR A 92 -4.22 -7.16 5.64
CA THR A 92 -3.89 -7.48 4.25
C THR A 92 -4.55 -8.80 3.88
N ARG A 93 -5.22 -8.82 2.73
CA ARG A 93 -5.86 -10.03 2.18
C ARG A 93 -5.49 -10.19 0.72
N GLU A 94 -5.08 -11.40 0.34
CA GLU A 94 -4.97 -11.80 -1.04
C GLU A 94 -6.37 -12.13 -1.59
N VAL A 95 -6.67 -11.68 -2.79
CA VAL A 95 -7.98 -11.82 -3.42
C VAL A 95 -7.85 -12.24 -4.88
N GLU A 96 -8.88 -12.90 -5.40
CA GLU A 96 -9.01 -13.25 -6.81
C GLU A 96 -9.95 -12.25 -7.50
N GLN A 97 -9.52 -11.70 -8.63
CA GLN A 97 -10.34 -10.82 -9.45
C GLN A 97 -11.25 -11.67 -10.36
N THR A 98 -12.55 -11.35 -10.39
CA THR A 98 -13.55 -12.13 -11.14
C THR A 98 -14.12 -11.41 -12.37
N LEU A 99 -13.83 -10.11 -12.55
CA LEU A 99 -14.29 -9.27 -13.66
C LEU A 99 -13.19 -8.31 -14.14
#